data_AF-A0A7S0G873-F1
#
_entry.id   AF-A0A7S0G873-F1
#
_cell.length_a   1.000
_cell.length_b   1.000
_cell.length_c   1.000
_cell.angle_alpha   90.00
_cell.angle_beta   90.00
_cell.angle_gamma   90.00
#
_symmetry.space_group_name_H-M   'P 1'
#
loop_
_entity.id
_entity.type
_entity.pdbx_description
1 polymer ?
#
loop_
_entity_poly.entity_id
_entity_poly.type
_entity_poly.pdbx_seq_one_letter_code
_entity_poly.pdbx_strand_id
1 'polypeptide(L)'
;DKSKVSGEGIISAAVSSNLGRSRDTSSEKSTSIDKISTKGDLEVEKLVAEACSEPKMKTGEGIDFCRETCELAACCFDLDSSQENCSQTKSILCEAFSPCVALIHK
;
A
#
# COMPACT_ATOMS: atom_id res chain seq x y z
N ASP A 1 -37.46 -45.90 -12.61
CA ASP A 1 -36.04 -46.07 -12.27
C ASP A 1 -35.21 -45.07 -13.06
N LYS A 2 -34.08 -44.65 -12.53
CA LYS A 2 -33.49 -43.30 -12.61
C LYS A 2 -32.52 -43.14 -13.79
N SER A 3 -32.91 -42.44 -14.85
CA SER A 3 -31.97 -41.91 -15.85
C SER A 3 -31.39 -40.57 -15.36
N LYS A 4 -30.13 -40.59 -14.91
CA LYS A 4 -29.34 -39.41 -14.59
C LYS A 4 -28.20 -39.31 -15.60
N VAL A 5 -28.28 -38.37 -16.54
CA VAL A 5 -27.14 -37.91 -17.35
C VAL A 5 -26.82 -36.48 -16.92
N SER A 6 -25.56 -36.25 -16.57
CA SER A 6 -25.00 -35.00 -16.08
C SER A 6 -24.65 -34.11 -17.27
N GLY A 7 -25.27 -32.94 -17.36
CA GLY A 7 -24.95 -31.90 -18.34
C GLY A 7 -24.58 -30.63 -17.59
N GLU A 8 -23.28 -30.33 -17.52
CA GLU A 8 -22.76 -29.09 -16.95
C GLU A 8 -22.42 -28.11 -18.08
N GLY A 9 -22.68 -26.83 -17.85
CA GLY A 9 -21.91 -25.74 -18.48
C GLY A 9 -22.66 -24.81 -19.43
N ILE A 10 -23.41 -23.87 -18.85
CA ILE A 10 -23.55 -22.47 -19.29
C ILE A 10 -22.16 -21.86 -19.62
N ILE A 11 -21.92 -20.86 -20.48
CA ILE A 11 -22.46 -19.48 -20.51
C ILE A 11 -22.06 -18.79 -21.85
N SER A 12 -22.92 -17.86 -22.30
CA SER A 12 -22.71 -16.87 -23.38
C SER A 12 -21.73 -15.74 -23.03
N ALA A 13 -21.37 -14.97 -24.09
CA ALA A 13 -20.85 -13.60 -24.13
C ALA A 13 -19.30 -13.50 -24.19
N ALA A 14 -18.66 -12.50 -24.82
CA ALA A 14 -19.08 -11.25 -25.43
C ALA A 14 -18.07 -10.80 -26.51
N VAL A 15 -18.46 -9.79 -27.28
CA VAL A 15 -17.75 -9.04 -28.32
C VAL A 15 -16.75 -8.00 -27.76
N SER A 16 -15.83 -7.56 -28.64
CA SER A 16 -15.25 -6.19 -28.76
C SER A 16 -13.75 -6.00 -28.47
N SER A 17 -13.05 -5.60 -29.55
CA SER A 17 -12.17 -4.43 -29.69
C SER A 17 -11.13 -4.13 -28.61
N ASN A 18 -9.84 -4.24 -28.97
CA ASN A 18 -8.76 -3.51 -28.31
C ASN A 18 -8.17 -2.46 -29.26
N LEU A 19 -8.45 -1.20 -28.95
CA LEU A 19 -7.77 -0.01 -29.47
C LEU A 19 -7.19 0.73 -28.26
N GLY A 20 -5.87 1.01 -28.25
CA GLY A 20 -5.19 1.83 -27.23
C GLY A 20 -3.86 1.22 -26.82
N ARG A 21 -2.71 1.62 -27.39
CA ARG A 21 -1.92 2.85 -27.17
C ARG A 21 -1.18 2.84 -25.82
N SER A 22 -0.08 2.09 -25.74
CA SER A 22 0.93 2.30 -24.70
C SER A 22 1.89 3.42 -25.13
N ARG A 23 1.90 4.50 -24.36
CA ARG A 23 2.99 5.46 -24.28
C ARG A 23 3.75 5.13 -23.01
N ASP A 24 4.83 4.39 -23.16
CA ASP A 24 5.85 4.25 -22.13
C ASP A 24 6.87 5.37 -22.36
N THR A 25 6.68 6.50 -21.70
CA THR A 25 7.75 7.49 -21.54
C THR A 25 8.59 7.08 -20.35
N SER A 26 9.77 6.55 -20.69
CA SER A 26 11.00 6.49 -19.90
C SER A 26 11.01 7.39 -18.65
N SER A 27 11.24 6.77 -17.50
CA SER A 27 12.19 7.32 -16.54
C SER A 27 13.14 6.20 -16.14
N GLU A 28 14.26 6.16 -16.87
CA GLU A 28 15.37 5.27 -16.64
C GLU A 28 16.00 5.52 -15.26
N LYS A 29 16.11 4.45 -14.46
CA LYS A 29 17.37 4.18 -13.75
C LYS A 29 17.58 2.68 -13.63
N SER A 30 18.35 2.14 -14.57
CA SER A 30 18.98 0.83 -14.49
C SER A 30 20.38 0.99 -13.88
N THR A 31 20.76 0.15 -12.92
CA THR A 31 22.06 -0.56 -12.88
C THR A 31 22.08 -1.61 -11.75
N SER A 32 21.99 -2.88 -12.15
CA SER A 32 22.79 -4.06 -11.74
C SER A 32 23.03 -4.43 -10.26
N ILE A 33 22.25 -5.42 -9.82
CA ILE A 33 22.45 -6.57 -8.92
C ILE A 33 23.81 -6.72 -8.19
N ASP A 34 23.78 -6.71 -6.85
CA ASP A 34 24.39 -7.76 -6.01
C ASP A 34 23.67 -7.89 -4.64
N LYS A 35 23.56 -9.14 -4.20
CA LYS A 35 22.67 -9.69 -3.15
C LYS A 35 23.09 -9.28 -1.72
N ILE A 36 22.10 -9.01 -0.84
CA ILE A 36 21.79 -9.75 0.42
C ILE A 36 20.61 -9.05 1.15
N SER A 37 19.44 -9.71 1.09
CA SER A 37 18.42 -9.80 2.16
C SER A 37 17.95 -8.56 2.96
N THR A 38 17.20 -7.63 2.33
CA THR A 38 16.22 -6.73 3.01
C THR A 38 15.13 -6.24 2.02
N LYS A 39 14.47 -7.17 1.32
CA LYS A 39 13.42 -6.80 0.35
C LYS A 39 12.15 -6.22 1.01
N GLY A 40 12.01 -6.35 2.34
CA GLY A 40 10.83 -5.90 3.08
C GLY A 40 10.90 -4.43 3.54
N ASP A 41 12.07 -3.95 3.94
CA ASP A 41 12.17 -2.66 4.64
C ASP A 41 11.95 -1.45 3.71
N LEU A 42 12.49 -1.51 2.49
CA LEU A 42 12.30 -0.49 1.45
C LEU A 42 10.86 -0.47 0.90
N GLU A 43 10.16 -1.60 0.96
CA GLU A 43 8.81 -1.72 0.42
C GLU A 43 7.77 -1.16 1.38
N VAL A 44 7.99 -1.32 2.70
CA VAL A 44 7.14 -0.74 3.74
C VAL A 44 7.17 0.78 3.71
N GLU A 45 8.34 1.40 3.71
CA GLU A 45 8.45 2.88 3.68
C GLU A 45 7.75 3.47 2.46
N LYS A 46 7.92 2.85 1.29
CA LYS A 46 7.27 3.30 0.05
C LYS A 46 5.75 3.15 0.11
N LEU A 47 5.25 2.04 0.66
CA LEU A 47 3.81 1.81 0.82
C LEU A 47 3.19 2.86 1.74
N VAL A 48 3.83 3.13 2.89
CA VAL A 48 3.39 4.14 3.85
C VAL A 48 3.42 5.53 3.22
N ALA A 49 4.48 5.86 2.48
CA ALA A 49 4.60 7.13 1.77
C ALA A 49 3.52 7.32 0.69
N GLU A 50 3.15 6.27 -0.03
CA GLU A 50 2.07 6.31 -1.02
C GLU A 50 0.70 6.48 -0.35
N ALA A 51 0.44 5.67 0.70
CA ALA A 51 -0.81 5.70 1.46
C ALA A 51 -1.07 7.09 2.07
N CYS A 52 -0.04 7.68 2.66
CA CYS A 52 -0.10 8.96 3.35
C CYS A 52 0.32 10.15 2.46
N SER A 53 0.37 9.95 1.14
CA SER A 53 0.69 11.02 0.20
C SER A 53 -0.35 12.14 0.22
N GLU A 54 0.08 13.39 -0.01
CA GLU A 54 -0.80 14.56 -0.05
C GLU A 54 -2.10 14.36 -0.87
N PRO A 55 -2.10 13.78 -2.09
CA PRO A 55 -3.34 13.57 -2.84
C PRO A 55 -4.30 12.59 -2.18
N LYS A 56 -3.81 11.51 -1.55
CA LYS A 56 -4.66 10.53 -0.84
C LYS A 56 -5.29 11.14 0.40
N MET A 57 -4.52 11.95 1.12
CA MET A 57 -4.96 12.67 2.30
C MET A 57 -5.98 13.79 2.02
N LYS A 58 -6.42 14.00 0.76
CA LYS A 58 -7.52 14.93 0.41
C LYS A 58 -8.90 14.25 0.39
N THR A 59 -8.95 12.93 0.59
CA THR A 59 -10.17 12.12 0.53
C THR A 59 -10.34 11.35 1.83
N GLY A 60 -11.60 11.10 2.24
CA GLY A 60 -11.87 10.29 3.43
C GLY A 60 -11.26 8.88 3.31
N GLU A 61 -11.49 8.22 2.17
CA GLU A 61 -10.92 6.89 1.88
C GLU A 61 -9.39 6.86 1.96
N GLY A 62 -8.70 7.90 1.45
CA GLY A 62 -7.24 7.96 1.52
C GLY A 62 -6.70 8.28 2.92
N ILE A 63 -7.43 9.07 3.72
CA ILE A 63 -7.10 9.27 5.14
C ILE A 63 -7.27 7.95 5.92
N ASP A 64 -8.36 7.23 5.67
CA ASP A 64 -8.64 5.94 6.30
C ASP A 64 -7.57 4.91 5.94
N PHE A 65 -7.20 4.83 4.67
CA PHE A 65 -6.12 3.97 4.19
C PHE A 65 -4.76 4.30 4.82
N CYS A 66 -4.41 5.59 4.92
CA CYS A 66 -3.19 6.02 5.62
C CYS A 66 -3.24 5.62 7.10
N ARG A 67 -4.36 5.82 7.79
CA ARG A 67 -4.53 5.47 9.20
C ARG A 67 -4.38 3.98 9.46
N GLU A 68 -5.04 3.14 8.66
CA GLU A 68 -4.92 1.68 8.74
C GLU A 68 -3.47 1.23 8.48
N THR A 69 -2.83 1.81 7.48
CA THR A 69 -1.42 1.52 7.18
C THR A 69 -0.52 1.87 8.37
N CYS A 70 -0.77 3.01 9.01
CA CYS A 70 0.02 3.54 10.12
C CYS A 70 -0.26 2.90 11.49
N GLU A 71 -1.25 2.03 11.60
CA GLU A 71 -1.70 1.47 12.88
C GLU A 71 -0.57 0.71 13.60
N LEU A 72 0.30 0.04 12.84
CA LEU A 72 1.46 -0.69 13.39
C LEU A 72 2.48 0.24 14.08
N ALA A 73 2.56 1.48 13.64
CA ALA A 73 3.46 2.51 14.15
C ALA A 73 2.71 3.62 14.89
N ALA A 74 1.47 3.39 15.32
CA ALA A 74 0.67 4.40 16.04
C ALA A 74 1.40 4.95 17.27
N CYS A 75 2.14 4.10 18.01
CA CYS A 75 2.94 4.51 19.16
C CYS A 75 4.08 5.49 18.84
N CYS A 76 4.44 5.68 17.57
CA CYS A 76 5.46 6.63 17.14
C CYS A 76 4.89 8.06 16.99
N PHE A 77 3.59 8.17 16.76
CA PHE A 77 2.90 9.43 16.40
C PHE A 77 1.78 9.77 17.38
N ASP A 78 1.73 9.08 18.52
CA ASP A 78 0.74 9.32 19.56
C ASP A 78 0.94 10.72 20.15
N LEU A 79 -0.10 11.55 20.05
CA LEU A 79 -0.08 12.95 20.49
C LEU A 79 -0.36 13.09 21.98
N ASP A 80 -0.81 12.01 22.63
CA ASP A 80 -1.00 11.97 24.06
C ASP A 80 0.36 12.04 24.76
N SER A 81 0.80 13.28 25.00
CA SER A 81 2.08 13.67 25.60
C SER A 81 2.30 13.15 27.03
N SER A 82 1.38 12.34 27.53
CA SER A 82 1.39 11.68 28.83
C SER A 82 2.00 10.27 28.80
N GLN A 83 2.23 9.70 27.61
CA GLN A 83 2.85 8.39 27.43
C GLN A 83 4.20 8.52 26.71
N GLU A 84 5.21 7.75 27.16
CA GLU A 84 6.46 7.64 26.42
C GLU A 84 6.17 7.00 25.05
N ASN A 85 6.46 7.73 23.97
CA ASN A 85 6.33 7.18 22.62
C ASN A 85 7.38 6.07 22.39
N CYS A 86 7.10 5.18 21.43
CA CYS A 86 7.99 4.07 21.15
C CYS A 86 9.21 4.45 20.30
N SER A 87 9.44 5.75 20.03
CA SER A 87 10.50 6.21 19.12
C SER A 87 11.90 5.79 19.58
N GLN A 88 12.16 5.76 20.88
CA GLN A 88 13.47 5.36 21.42
C GLN A 88 13.71 3.85 21.36
N THR A 89 12.67 3.04 21.54
CA THR A 89 12.78 1.56 21.56
C THR A 89 12.55 0.93 20.19
N LYS A 90 11.82 1.60 19.29
CA LYS A 90 11.45 1.13 17.94
C LYS A 90 11.82 2.15 16.86
N SER A 91 13.02 2.75 16.97
CA SER A 91 13.47 3.82 16.06
C SER A 91 13.33 3.47 14.57
N ILE A 92 13.74 2.26 14.17
CA ILE A 92 13.66 1.81 12.76
C ILE A 92 12.20 1.75 12.27
N LEU A 93 11.28 1.26 13.12
CA LEU A 93 9.85 1.23 12.79
C LEU A 93 9.32 2.66 12.63
N CYS A 94 9.64 3.55 13.57
CA CYS A 94 9.16 4.93 13.52
C CYS A 94 9.73 5.70 12.31
N GLU A 95 10.96 5.39 11.89
CA GLU A 95 11.58 5.97 10.70
C GLU A 95 10.88 5.52 9.41
N ALA A 96 10.67 4.20 9.25
CA ALA A 96 9.96 3.65 8.10
C ALA A 96 8.51 4.13 7.98
N PHE A 97 7.89 4.49 9.11
CA PHE A 97 6.52 5.01 9.17
C PHE A 97 6.45 6.53 9.32
N SER A 98 7.56 7.25 9.17
CA SER A 98 7.59 8.72 9.29
C SER A 98 6.52 9.48 8.48
N PRO A 99 6.04 9.01 7.29
CA PRO A 99 4.96 9.69 6.57
C PRO A 99 3.61 9.73 7.33
N CYS A 100 3.42 8.87 8.32
CA CYS A 100 2.22 8.84 9.16
C CYS A 100 1.99 10.13 9.97
N VAL A 101 3.03 10.96 10.11
CA VAL A 101 2.90 12.32 10.68
C VAL A 101 1.84 13.16 9.95
N ALA A 102 1.53 12.85 8.69
CA ALA A 102 0.48 13.52 7.94
C ALA A 102 -0.91 13.42 8.59
N LEU A 103 -1.18 12.39 9.40
CA LEU A 103 -2.44 12.21 10.12
C LEU A 103 -2.63 13.22 11.26
N ILE A 104 -1.55 13.80 11.79
CA ILE A 104 -1.60 14.79 12.88
C ILE A 104 -2.20 16.12 12.40
N HIS A 105 -2.13 16.42 11.10
CA HIS A 105 -2.50 17.70 10.51
C HIS A 105 -3.77 17.65 9.62
N LYS A 106 -4.62 16.63 9.80
CA LYS A 106 -5.81 16.37 8.96
C LYS A 106 -7.09 16.36 9.77
#